data_AF-I4CB51-F1
#
_entry.id   AF-I4CB51-F1
#
_cell.length_a   1.000
_cell.length_b   1.000
_cell.length_c   1.000
_cell.angle_alpha   90.00
_cell.angle_beta   90.00
_cell.angle_gamma   90.00
#
_symmetry.space_group_name_H-M   'P 1'
#
loop_
_entity.id
_entity.type
_entity.pdbx_description
1 polymer ?
#
loop_
_entity_poly.entity_id
_entity_poly.type
_entity_poly.pdbx_seq_one_letter_code
_entity_poly.pdbx_strand_id
1 'polypeptide(L)'
;MKHTKRFRKVLKGLDAMTVWVHDIAEEVEESGLLRQHLQDALVIKLLDSGIRALGIGNVPEPPGNPWLNVYIAITASEDLYHYRVTMRLDEIVKPVRSHDIRTIGTTWEVGAGGFANQTTLPRKLEKELDALADYFVYDYLLENPH
;
A
#
# COMPACT_ATOMS: atom_id res chain seq x y z
N MET A 1 7.14 -6.73 -14.08
CA MET A 1 7.06 -5.44 -14.79
C MET A 1 6.46 -4.42 -13.83
N LYS A 2 7.18 -3.34 -13.48
CA LYS A 2 6.68 -2.34 -12.52
C LYS A 2 5.72 -1.40 -13.26
N HIS A 3 4.43 -1.44 -12.92
CA HIS A 3 3.48 -0.42 -13.36
C HIS A 3 3.50 0.72 -12.34
N THR A 4 3.52 1.96 -12.81
CA THR A 4 3.84 3.10 -11.94
C THR A 4 3.01 4.32 -12.33
N LYS A 5 2.16 4.78 -11.42
CA LYS A 5 1.61 6.14 -11.40
C LYS A 5 2.13 6.85 -10.15
N ARG A 6 3.43 7.14 -10.14
CA ARG A 6 4.12 7.86 -9.06
C ARG A 6 4.03 9.36 -9.30
N PHE A 7 2.84 9.93 -9.15
CA PHE A 7 2.66 11.38 -9.18
C PHE A 7 3.14 11.98 -7.85
N ARG A 8 4.41 11.82 -7.51
CA ARG A 8 4.96 12.15 -6.17
C ARG A 8 4.52 13.50 -5.60
N LYS A 9 4.34 14.53 -6.45
CA LYS A 9 3.85 15.86 -6.06
C LYS A 9 2.52 15.86 -5.29
N VAL A 10 1.70 14.82 -5.44
CA VAL A 10 0.45 14.66 -4.68
C VAL A 10 0.69 14.38 -3.19
N LEU A 11 1.87 13.87 -2.83
CA LEU A 11 2.25 13.56 -1.45
C LEU A 11 2.64 14.81 -0.65
N LYS A 12 2.80 15.96 -1.31
CA LYS A 12 3.19 17.21 -0.64
C LYS A 12 2.10 17.67 0.33
N GLY A 13 2.48 17.90 1.59
CA GLY A 13 1.57 18.31 2.65
C GLY A 13 0.73 17.17 3.23
N LEU A 14 1.04 15.91 2.90
CA LEU A 14 0.39 14.76 3.50
C LEU A 14 0.87 14.58 4.94
N ASP A 15 0.04 15.02 5.89
CA ASP A 15 0.40 15.08 7.31
C ASP A 15 0.38 13.72 8.03
N ALA A 16 -0.60 12.89 7.71
CA ALA A 16 -0.81 11.55 8.26
C ALA A 16 -1.69 10.72 7.33
N MET A 17 -1.64 9.39 7.43
CA MET A 17 -2.50 8.49 6.65
C MET A 17 -2.92 7.25 7.43
N THR A 18 -4.01 6.63 6.99
CA THR A 18 -4.43 5.31 7.45
C THR A 18 -3.82 4.25 6.53
N VAL A 19 -3.23 3.21 7.11
CA VAL A 19 -2.68 2.08 6.36
C VAL A 19 -3.67 0.93 6.42
N TRP A 20 -3.95 0.34 5.26
CA TRP A 20 -4.82 -0.82 5.17
C TRP A 20 -4.29 -1.84 4.18
N VAL A 21 -3.98 -3.03 4.70
CA VAL A 21 -3.74 -4.21 3.86
C VAL A 21 -5.10 -4.85 3.61
N HIS A 22 -5.53 -5.00 2.37
CA HIS A 22 -6.79 -5.68 2.04
C HIS A 22 -6.69 -7.18 2.33
N ASP A 23 -7.84 -7.85 2.35
CA ASP A 23 -7.91 -9.28 2.59
C ASP A 23 -7.04 -10.04 1.58
N ILE A 24 -6.31 -11.03 2.10
CA ILE A 24 -5.45 -11.92 1.33
C ILE A 24 -6.17 -13.26 1.14
N ALA A 25 -5.83 -13.97 0.07
CA ALA A 25 -6.45 -15.26 -0.21
C ALA A 25 -6.11 -16.28 0.90
N GLU A 26 -7.07 -17.13 1.26
CA GLU A 26 -6.96 -18.09 2.38
C GLU A 26 -5.75 -19.01 2.22
N GLU A 27 -5.42 -19.41 1.00
CA GLU A 27 -4.26 -20.27 0.69
C GLU A 27 -2.92 -19.62 1.09
N VAL A 28 -2.89 -18.30 1.21
CA VAL A 28 -1.73 -17.52 1.67
C VAL A 28 -1.67 -17.51 3.19
N GLU A 29 -2.82 -17.38 3.84
CA GLU A 29 -2.90 -17.42 5.31
C GLU A 29 -2.49 -18.80 5.82
N GLU A 30 -2.91 -19.86 5.14
CA GLU A 30 -2.49 -21.25 5.41
C GLU A 30 -0.97 -21.44 5.28
N SER A 31 -0.32 -20.66 4.41
CA SER A 31 1.15 -20.66 4.28
C SER A 31 1.88 -19.89 5.40
N GLY A 32 1.12 -19.36 6.37
CA GLY A 32 1.63 -18.69 7.57
C GLY A 32 1.76 -17.17 7.45
N LEU A 33 1.38 -16.58 6.31
CA LEU A 33 1.42 -15.14 6.14
C LEU A 33 0.09 -14.52 6.57
N LEU A 34 0.07 -13.87 7.73
CA LEU A 34 -1.12 -13.20 8.23
C LEU A 34 -1.21 -11.78 7.69
N ARG A 35 -2.40 -11.39 7.24
CA ARG A 35 -2.71 -10.02 6.81
C ARG A 35 -2.30 -8.97 7.85
N GLN A 36 -2.61 -9.22 9.12
CA GLN A 36 -2.28 -8.33 10.22
C GLN A 36 -0.77 -8.12 10.36
N HIS A 37 0.03 -9.17 10.15
CA HIS A 37 1.48 -9.09 10.20
C HIS A 37 2.03 -8.12 9.15
N LEU A 38 1.54 -8.21 7.91
CA LEU A 38 1.93 -7.30 6.83
C LEU A 38 1.55 -5.84 7.13
N GLN A 39 0.37 -5.63 7.71
CA GLN A 39 -0.10 -4.30 8.06
C GLN A 39 0.74 -3.68 9.17
N ASP A 40 1.01 -4.42 10.24
CA ASP A 40 1.81 -3.94 11.37
C ASP A 40 3.24 -3.62 10.92
N ALA A 41 3.84 -4.50 10.11
CA ALA A 41 5.18 -4.29 9.55
C ALA A 41 5.24 -3.02 8.70
N LEU A 42 4.22 -2.78 7.86
CA LEU A 42 4.14 -1.57 7.03
C LEU A 42 3.97 -0.31 7.89
N VAL A 43 3.10 -0.34 8.91
CA VAL A 43 2.90 0.80 9.82
C VAL A 43 4.19 1.13 10.57
N ILE A 44 4.87 0.13 11.14
CA ILE A 44 6.14 0.32 11.85
C ILE A 44 7.17 0.97 10.92
N LYS A 45 7.35 0.45 9.70
CA LYS A 45 8.31 0.99 8.74
C LYS A 45 8.04 2.46 8.39
N LEU A 46 6.77 2.83 8.20
CA LEU A 46 6.39 4.21 7.92
C LEU A 46 6.67 5.14 9.11
N LEU A 47 6.34 4.69 10.33
CA LEU A 47 6.62 5.42 11.57
C LEU A 47 8.13 5.62 11.79
N ASP A 48 8.93 4.58 11.59
CA ASP A 48 10.40 4.63 11.68
C ASP A 48 11.02 5.58 10.65
N SER A 49 10.32 5.82 9.54
CA SER A 49 10.70 6.78 8.50
C SER A 49 10.21 8.22 8.78
N GLY A 50 9.59 8.47 9.94
CA GLY A 50 9.06 9.78 10.33
C GLY A 50 7.68 10.11 9.73
N ILE A 51 7.02 9.14 9.08
CA ILE A 51 5.70 9.32 8.45
C ILE A 51 4.62 8.90 9.44
N ARG A 52 3.68 9.81 9.74
CA ARG A 52 2.54 9.48 10.63
C ARG A 52 1.59 8.51 9.92
N ALA A 53 1.62 7.24 10.34
CA ALA A 53 0.78 6.17 9.83
C ALA A 53 -0.05 5.55 10.95
N LEU A 54 -1.35 5.35 10.71
CA LEU A 54 -2.29 4.73 11.64
C LEU A 54 -2.82 3.42 11.05
N GLY A 55 -2.89 2.35 11.85
CA GLY A 55 -3.69 1.18 11.48
C GLY A 55 -5.19 1.44 11.59
N ILE A 56 -6.02 0.65 10.90
CA ILE A 56 -7.48 0.72 11.04
C ILE A 56 -7.92 0.48 12.48
N GLY A 57 -8.90 1.27 12.94
CA GLY A 57 -9.40 1.24 14.32
C GLY A 57 -8.83 2.34 15.22
N ASN A 58 -7.79 3.05 14.77
CA ASN A 58 -7.28 4.24 15.45
C ASN A 58 -8.11 5.47 15.05
N VAL A 59 -8.86 6.01 16.00
CA VAL A 59 -9.73 7.19 15.85
C VAL A 59 -9.10 8.37 16.61
N PRO A 60 -9.11 9.60 16.08
CA PRO A 60 -9.75 10.06 14.84
C PRO A 60 -8.95 9.77 13.56
N GLU A 61 -9.67 9.56 12.45
CA GLU A 61 -9.06 9.47 11.11
C GLU A 61 -8.38 10.81 10.72
N PRO A 62 -7.28 10.78 9.96
CA PRO A 62 -6.63 12.00 9.50
C PRO A 62 -7.54 12.86 8.61
N PRO A 63 -7.46 14.20 8.68
CA PRO A 63 -8.24 15.09 7.82
C PRO A 63 -8.06 14.75 6.33
N GLY A 64 -9.18 14.64 5.61
CA GLY A 64 -9.18 14.27 4.19
C GLY A 64 -9.19 12.76 3.93
N ASN A 65 -9.06 11.94 4.96
CA ASN A 65 -9.07 10.48 4.91
C ASN A 65 -8.15 9.92 3.80
N PRO A 66 -6.84 10.20 3.83
CA PRO A 66 -5.87 9.56 2.94
C PRO A 66 -5.56 8.13 3.41
N TRP A 67 -5.76 7.16 2.53
CA TRP A 67 -5.60 5.73 2.81
C TRP A 67 -4.51 5.13 1.94
N LEU A 68 -3.47 4.59 2.59
CA LEU A 68 -2.46 3.78 1.93
C LEU A 68 -2.94 2.32 1.88
N ASN A 69 -3.61 1.98 0.79
CA ASN A 69 -4.17 0.66 0.53
C ASN A 69 -3.14 -0.27 -0.10
N VAL A 70 -3.05 -1.50 0.42
CA VAL A 70 -2.24 -2.58 -0.14
C VAL A 70 -3.15 -3.70 -0.62
N TYR A 71 -3.05 -4.04 -1.91
CA TYR A 71 -3.79 -5.11 -2.55
C TYR A 71 -2.82 -6.22 -2.93
N ILE A 72 -3.14 -7.46 -2.54
CA ILE A 72 -2.38 -8.65 -2.91
C ILE A 72 -3.29 -9.56 -3.71
N ALA A 73 -3.03 -9.67 -5.01
CA ALA A 73 -3.74 -10.56 -5.91
C ALA A 73 -2.88 -11.77 -6.22
N ILE A 74 -3.45 -12.97 -6.11
CA ILE A 74 -2.74 -14.22 -6.33
C ILE A 74 -3.58 -15.13 -7.21
N THR A 75 -2.90 -15.82 -8.11
CA THR A 75 -3.51 -16.83 -9.00
C THR A 75 -2.61 -18.05 -8.98
N ALA A 76 -3.18 -19.18 -8.56
CA ALA A 76 -2.49 -20.47 -8.58
C ALA A 76 -2.52 -21.08 -9.99
N SER A 77 -1.44 -21.73 -10.37
CA SER A 77 -1.28 -22.51 -11.60
C SER A 77 -0.39 -23.71 -11.29
N GLU A 78 -1.01 -24.86 -11.03
CA GLU A 78 -0.30 -26.07 -10.59
C GLU A 78 0.59 -25.76 -9.37
N ASP A 79 1.91 -25.98 -9.46
CA ASP A 79 2.87 -25.76 -8.37
C ASP A 79 3.40 -24.31 -8.29
N LEU A 80 2.88 -23.41 -9.12
CA LEU A 80 3.33 -22.03 -9.24
C LEU A 80 2.22 -21.03 -8.97
N TYR A 81 2.51 -20.07 -8.08
CA TYR A 81 1.65 -18.93 -7.80
C TYR A 81 2.17 -17.72 -8.56
N HIS A 82 1.31 -17.12 -9.37
CA HIS A 82 1.53 -15.76 -9.87
C HIS A 82 0.91 -14.78 -8.87
N TYR A 83 1.69 -13.81 -8.41
CA TYR A 83 1.22 -12.81 -7.47
C TYR A 83 1.48 -11.38 -7.97
N ARG A 84 0.65 -10.45 -7.48
CA ARG A 84 0.79 -9.02 -7.69
C ARG A 84 0.48 -8.29 -6.39
N VAL A 85 1.42 -7.46 -5.95
CA VAL A 85 1.26 -6.54 -4.82
C VAL A 85 1.13 -5.14 -5.38
N THR A 86 0.09 -4.41 -4.99
CA THR A 86 -0.15 -3.02 -5.40
C THR A 86 -0.38 -2.16 -4.17
N MET A 87 0.39 -1.08 -4.05
CA MET A 87 0.24 -0.08 -2.99
C MET A 87 -0.28 1.22 -3.61
N ARG A 88 -1.34 1.77 -3.02
CA ARG A 88 -2.09 2.92 -3.53
C ARG A 88 -2.37 3.91 -2.43
N LEU A 89 -2.21 5.19 -2.71
CA LEU A 89 -2.79 6.26 -1.91
C LEU A 89 -4.12 6.64 -2.52
N ASP A 90 -5.20 6.39 -1.79
CA ASP A 90 -6.56 6.77 -2.15
C ASP A 90 -7.01 7.93 -1.25
N GLU A 91 -7.51 8.99 -1.87
CA GLU A 91 -7.87 10.23 -1.19
C GLU A 91 -9.24 10.73 -1.65
N ILE A 92 -9.88 11.56 -0.83
CA ILE A 92 -11.05 12.32 -1.26
C ILE A 92 -10.60 13.45 -2.20
N VAL A 93 -10.96 13.34 -3.48
CA VAL A 93 -10.63 14.30 -4.53
C VAL A 93 -11.88 14.99 -5.09
N LYS A 94 -11.66 16.12 -5.75
CA LYS A 94 -12.68 16.83 -6.54
C LYS A 94 -12.29 16.83 -8.02
N PRO A 95 -13.11 16.28 -8.92
CA PRO A 95 -12.82 16.32 -10.35
C PRO A 95 -12.84 17.77 -10.88
N VAL A 96 -11.86 18.16 -11.70
CA VAL A 96 -11.80 19.51 -12.31
C VAL A 96 -13.06 19.83 -13.12
N ARG A 97 -13.66 18.83 -13.76
CA ARG A 97 -14.91 18.97 -14.54
C ARG A 97 -16.15 19.29 -13.67
N SER A 98 -16.09 19.04 -12.36
CA SER A 98 -17.19 19.30 -11.43
C SER A 98 -16.66 19.34 -9.99
N HIS A 99 -16.43 20.55 -9.49
CA HIS A 99 -15.87 20.80 -8.15
C HIS A 99 -16.86 20.54 -7.00
N ASP A 100 -18.13 20.29 -7.33
CA ASP A 100 -19.21 19.98 -6.38
C ASP A 100 -19.23 18.50 -5.99
N ILE A 101 -18.62 17.64 -6.83
CA ILE A 101 -18.54 16.21 -6.56
C ILE A 101 -17.27 15.93 -5.74
N ARG A 102 -17.44 15.28 -4.59
CA ARG A 102 -16.36 14.62 -3.86
C ARG A 102 -16.39 13.13 -4.19
N THR A 103 -15.24 12.55 -4.51
CA THR A 103 -15.12 11.13 -4.81
C THR A 103 -13.77 10.61 -4.32
N ILE A 104 -13.59 9.29 -4.29
CA ILE A 104 -12.31 8.67 -3.97
C ILE A 104 -11.50 8.54 -5.26
N GLY A 105 -10.25 8.95 -5.23
CA GLY A 105 -9.33 8.79 -6.35
C GLY A 105 -7.96 8.32 -5.89
N THR A 106 -7.38 7.38 -6.65
CA THR A 106 -5.99 6.98 -6.47
C THR A 106 -5.07 8.07 -7.00
N THR A 107 -4.32 8.71 -6.11
CA THR A 107 -3.42 9.84 -6.44
C THR A 107 -1.98 9.38 -6.60
N TRP A 108 -1.58 8.31 -5.91
CA TRP A 108 -0.27 7.68 -6.02
C TRP A 108 -0.42 6.16 -6.08
N GLU A 109 0.34 5.49 -6.95
CA GLU A 109 0.34 4.03 -7.07
C GLU A 109 1.71 3.47 -7.48
N VAL A 110 2.09 2.39 -6.82
CA VAL A 110 3.17 1.50 -7.25
C VAL A 110 2.71 0.05 -7.17
N GLY A 111 3.17 -0.79 -8.09
CA GLY A 111 2.92 -2.22 -8.02
C GLY A 111 4.11 -3.05 -8.48
N ALA A 112 4.22 -4.23 -7.89
CA ALA A 112 5.15 -5.27 -8.26
C ALA A 112 4.43 -6.62 -8.34
N GLY A 113 5.09 -7.60 -8.90
CA GLY A 113 4.53 -8.92 -9.08
C GLY A 113 5.55 -9.87 -9.67
N GLY A 114 5.27 -11.15 -9.52
CA GLY A 114 6.17 -12.20 -9.94
C GLY A 114 5.58 -13.57 -9.71
N PHE A 115 6.47 -14.55 -9.64
CA PHE A 115 6.11 -15.94 -9.44
C PHE A 115 6.80 -16.47 -8.19
N ALA A 116 6.11 -17.35 -7.47
CA ALA A 116 6.61 -18.06 -6.31
C ALA A 116 5.97 -19.45 -6.24
N ASN A 117 6.64 -20.42 -5.65
CA ASN A 117 5.97 -21.64 -5.20
C ASN A 117 5.36 -21.40 -3.81
N GLN A 118 4.55 -22.34 -3.32
CA GLN A 118 3.86 -22.21 -2.03
C GLN A 118 4.81 -21.89 -0.87
N THR A 119 5.98 -22.54 -0.83
CA THR A 119 6.96 -22.40 0.27
C THR A 119 7.73 -21.08 0.26
N THR A 120 7.85 -20.43 -0.90
CA THR A 120 8.56 -19.13 -1.02
C THR A 120 7.62 -17.94 -1.11
N LEU A 121 6.32 -18.17 -1.32
CA LEU A 121 5.32 -17.12 -1.49
C LEU A 121 5.27 -16.13 -0.31
N PRO A 122 5.22 -16.56 0.97
CA PRO A 122 5.24 -15.62 2.11
C PRO A 122 6.40 -14.63 2.06
N ARG A 123 7.62 -15.17 1.99
CA ARG A 123 8.86 -14.38 1.96
C ARG A 123 8.94 -13.46 0.74
N LYS A 124 8.38 -13.87 -0.39
CA LYS A 124 8.33 -13.05 -1.61
C LYS A 124 7.37 -11.87 -1.43
N LEU A 125 6.18 -12.11 -0.88
CA LEU A 125 5.19 -11.05 -0.63
C LEU A 125 5.71 -10.02 0.36
N GLU A 126 6.31 -10.45 1.48
CA GLU A 126 6.93 -9.55 2.46
C GLU A 126 8.01 -8.67 1.83
N LYS A 127 8.92 -9.28 1.06
CA LYS A 127 10.01 -8.56 0.39
C LYS A 127 9.49 -7.55 -0.63
N GLU A 128 8.46 -7.91 -1.38
CA GLU A 128 7.87 -6.99 -2.36
C GLU A 128 7.14 -5.85 -1.66
N LEU A 129 6.39 -6.12 -0.58
CA LEU A 129 5.75 -5.07 0.20
C LEU A 129 6.78 -4.09 0.79
N ASP A 130 7.87 -4.60 1.37
CA ASP A 130 8.97 -3.80 1.91
C ASP A 130 9.58 -2.87 0.84
N ALA A 131 9.83 -3.40 -0.35
CA ALA A 131 10.36 -2.63 -1.47
C ALA A 131 9.36 -1.58 -2.01
N LEU A 132 8.05 -1.86 -2.00
CA LEU A 132 7.03 -0.87 -2.38
C LEU A 132 6.91 0.24 -1.32
N ALA A 133 7.04 -0.10 -0.04
CA ALA A 133 7.07 0.87 1.04
C ALA A 133 8.30 1.78 0.95
N ASP A 134 9.48 1.26 0.60
CA ASP A 134 10.66 2.08 0.32
C ASP A 134 10.42 3.11 -0.78
N TYR A 135 9.70 2.74 -1.84
CA TYR A 135 9.33 3.68 -2.89
C TYR A 135 8.39 4.78 -2.39
N PHE A 136 7.43 4.43 -1.54
CA PHE A 136 6.53 5.41 -0.95
C PHE A 136 7.30 6.38 -0.04
N VAL A 137 8.12 5.87 0.87
CA VAL A 137 8.96 6.68 1.78
C VAL A 137 9.87 7.61 0.99
N TYR A 138 10.54 7.09 -0.05
CA TYR A 138 11.39 7.90 -0.91
C TYR A 138 10.63 9.06 -1.58
N ASP A 139 9.46 8.79 -2.17
CA ASP A 139 8.66 9.84 -2.80
C ASP A 139 8.13 10.85 -1.78
N TYR A 140 7.71 10.37 -0.60
CA TYR A 140 7.20 11.20 0.48
C TYR A 140 8.24 12.19 0.98
N LEU A 141 9.45 11.71 1.30
CA LEU A 141 10.53 12.54 1.85
C LEU A 141 11.04 13.57 0.83
N LEU A 142 11.01 13.26 -0.47
CA LEU A 142 11.38 14.23 -1.51
C LEU A 142 10.40 15.40 -1.61
N GLU A 143 9.12 15.17 -1.35
CA GLU A 143 8.07 16.19 -1.50
C GLU A 143 7.69 16.86 -0.18
N ASN A 144 8.15 16.29 0.95
CA ASN A 144 8.01 16.82 2.31
C ASN A 144 9.39 16.95 3.00
N PRO A 145 10.32 17.77 2.46
CA PRO A 145 11.61 18.00 3.12
C PRO A 145 11.39 18.72 4.45
N HIS A 146 12.10 18.25 5.48
CA HIS A 146 12.14 18.86 6.81
C HIS A 146 12.88 20.21 6.81
#